data_AF-K2DQ04-F1
#
_entry.id   AF-K2DQ04-F1
#
_cell.length_a   1.000
_cell.length_b   1.000
_cell.length_c   1.000
_cell.angle_alpha   90.00
_cell.angle_beta   90.00
_cell.angle_gamma   90.00
#
_symmetry.space_group_name_H-M   'P 1'
#
loop_
_entity.id
_entity.type
_entity.pdbx_description
1 polymer ?
#
loop_
_entity_poly.entity_id
_entity_poly.type
_entity_poly.pdbx_seq_one_letter_code
_entity_poly.pdbx_strand_id
1 'polypeptide(L)'
;MAEIETLIVGTEENDEPIIWQNDVLLPIRNGSNGDAKILLGYLGVNGFAGELPLAADDSAALKTLVERSAMVLKDRQTQENLFRTFERLNPREELIQKLRAAGRYDRKGVLQVESSIKQSELSQAVKDALTHYWGGPKLTDNPLLKFEIVKRELTAEEPNPANALRCVLKNAIEQIKPAGDRKYTGEWLLYNILELKFLEGKKVKEIAMKLALSEADLYRKQRVAIDVITNTIVQMELKCIGSQSE
;
A
#
# COMPACT_ATOMS: atom_id res chain seq x y z
N MET A 1 22.53 -6.12 19.78
CA MET A 1 22.23 -5.99 18.34
C MET A 1 23.43 -6.38 17.47
N ALA A 2 24.66 -5.94 17.76
CA ALA A 2 25.84 -6.25 16.94
C ALA A 2 26.31 -7.73 16.92
N GLU A 3 26.01 -8.53 17.95
CA GLU A 3 26.56 -9.89 18.07
C GLU A 3 25.93 -10.91 17.09
N ILE A 4 24.62 -10.84 16.86
CA ILE A 4 23.92 -11.79 15.97
C ILE A 4 24.25 -11.53 14.50
N GLU A 5 24.34 -10.26 14.10
CA GLU A 5 24.68 -9.88 12.72
C GLU A 5 26.06 -10.42 12.34
N THR A 6 27.01 -10.38 13.28
CA THR A 6 28.37 -10.92 13.07
C THR A 6 28.37 -12.44 12.94
N LEU A 7 27.50 -13.14 13.67
CA LEU A 7 27.33 -14.60 13.59
C LEU A 7 26.69 -15.03 12.27
N ILE A 8 25.69 -14.28 11.79
CA ILE A 8 24.95 -14.53 10.55
C ILE A 8 25.84 -14.37 9.31
N VAL A 9 26.71 -13.35 9.29
CA VAL A 9 27.63 -13.08 8.17
C VAL A 9 28.74 -14.14 8.04
N GLY A 10 29.04 -14.89 9.10
CA GLY A 10 30.05 -15.95 9.09
C GLY A 10 29.58 -17.31 8.55
N THR A 11 28.28 -17.51 8.31
CA THR A 11 27.69 -18.84 8.00
C THR A 11 27.06 -18.90 6.60
N GLU A 12 27.50 -18.04 5.69
CA GLU A 12 26.83 -17.80 4.39
C GLU A 12 26.70 -19.04 3.48
N GLU A 13 27.50 -20.09 3.68
CA GLU A 13 27.52 -21.27 2.79
C GLU A 13 26.84 -22.55 3.31
N ASN A 14 26.46 -22.65 4.59
CA ASN A 14 25.98 -23.92 5.17
C ASN A 14 24.52 -23.89 5.63
N ASP A 15 23.86 -25.06 5.64
CA ASP A 15 22.48 -25.26 6.11
C ASP A 15 22.43 -25.66 7.61
N GLU A 16 23.52 -25.41 8.33
CA GLU A 16 23.66 -25.81 9.73
C GLU A 16 22.87 -24.89 10.68
N PRO A 17 22.27 -25.46 11.74
CA PRO A 17 21.61 -24.68 12.78
C PRO A 17 22.61 -23.80 13.53
N ILE A 18 22.30 -22.51 13.64
CA ILE A 18 23.07 -21.55 14.42
C ILE A 18 22.49 -21.50 15.83
N ILE A 19 23.29 -21.83 16.84
CA ILE A 19 22.87 -21.74 18.24
C ILE A 19 23.14 -20.31 18.73
N TRP A 20 22.10 -19.64 19.22
CA TRP A 20 22.21 -18.34 19.85
C TRP A 20 21.59 -18.40 21.24
N GLN A 21 22.44 -18.37 22.27
CA GLN A 21 22.04 -18.58 23.67
C GLN A 21 21.29 -19.91 23.87
N ASN A 22 19.98 -19.85 24.13
CA ASN A 22 19.12 -21.02 24.32
C ASN A 22 18.21 -21.32 23.10
N ASP A 23 18.39 -20.56 22.03
CA ASP A 23 17.57 -20.59 20.83
C ASP A 23 18.38 -21.14 19.66
N VAL A 24 17.69 -21.78 18.73
CA VAL A 24 18.27 -22.35 17.51
C VAL A 24 17.73 -21.60 16.32
N LEU A 25 18.61 -21.04 15.49
CA LEU A 25 18.29 -20.34 14.26
C LEU A 25 18.61 -21.24 13.08
N LEU A 26 17.59 -21.59 12.29
CA LEU A 26 17.72 -22.42 11.10
C LEU A 26 17.65 -21.53 9.86
N PRO A 27 18.66 -21.58 8.96
CA PRO A 27 18.58 -20.82 7.72
C PRO A 27 17.46 -21.38 6.83
N ILE A 28 16.58 -20.50 6.37
CA ILE A 28 15.58 -20.80 5.35
C ILE A 28 16.11 -20.30 4.00
N ARG A 29 16.30 -21.19 3.04
CA ARG A 29 16.85 -20.85 1.71
C ARG A 29 15.88 -21.21 0.59
N ASN A 30 16.04 -20.57 -0.56
CA ASN A 30 15.37 -20.98 -1.79
C ASN A 30 15.95 -22.34 -2.20
N GLY A 31 15.08 -23.35 -2.34
CA GLY A 31 15.44 -24.78 -2.38
C GLY A 31 16.46 -25.20 -3.45
N SER A 32 16.92 -26.45 -3.34
CA SER A 32 18.07 -27.06 -4.04
C SER A 32 17.94 -27.31 -5.55
N ASN A 33 17.02 -26.67 -6.26
CA ASN A 33 16.77 -26.93 -7.70
C ASN A 33 17.64 -26.05 -8.63
N GLY A 34 18.95 -26.05 -8.42
CA GLY A 34 19.91 -25.43 -9.34
C GLY A 34 19.99 -23.90 -9.33
N ASP A 35 19.13 -23.22 -8.58
CA ASP A 35 19.28 -21.79 -8.27
C ASP A 35 20.36 -21.59 -7.20
N ALA A 36 21.00 -20.41 -7.20
CA ALA A 36 21.86 -20.00 -6.09
C ALA A 36 21.08 -20.12 -4.77
N LYS A 37 21.69 -20.72 -3.74
CA LYS A 37 21.10 -20.91 -2.38
C LYS A 37 20.92 -19.56 -1.68
N ILE A 38 19.97 -18.77 -2.16
CA ILE A 38 19.64 -17.46 -1.61
C ILE A 38 18.99 -17.66 -0.26
N LEU A 39 19.58 -17.05 0.76
CA LEU A 39 19.02 -16.98 2.10
C LEU A 39 17.75 -16.13 2.07
N LEU A 40 16.61 -16.73 2.40
CA LEU A 40 15.31 -16.09 2.48
C LEU A 40 15.02 -15.53 3.88
N GLY A 41 15.64 -16.13 4.91
CA GLY A 41 15.51 -15.71 6.30
C GLY A 41 16.00 -16.77 7.27
N TYR A 42 15.70 -16.59 8.56
CA TYR A 42 15.99 -17.56 9.62
C TYR A 42 14.70 -17.95 10.35
N LEU A 43 14.58 -19.23 10.70
CA LEU A 43 13.56 -19.75 11.60
C LEU A 43 14.18 -19.90 13.00
N GLY A 44 13.73 -19.09 13.96
CA GLY A 44 14.10 -19.24 15.35
C GLY A 44 13.21 -20.25 16.07
N VAL A 45 13.83 -21.20 16.76
CA VAL A 45 13.15 -22.19 17.59
C VAL A 45 13.72 -22.10 18.99
N ASN A 46 12.88 -21.68 19.93
CA ASN A 46 13.31 -21.40 21.30
C ASN A 46 13.30 -22.66 22.16
N GLY A 47 14.32 -22.80 23.02
CA GLY A 47 14.39 -23.89 24.00
C GLY A 47 14.95 -25.21 23.46
N PHE A 48 15.40 -25.26 22.21
CA PHE A 48 15.94 -26.48 21.58
C PHE A 48 17.47 -26.55 21.59
N ALA A 49 18.18 -25.51 22.04
CA ALA A 49 19.64 -25.48 22.02
C ALA A 49 20.28 -26.60 22.87
N GLY A 50 19.62 -27.00 23.97
CA GLY A 50 20.07 -28.07 24.86
C GLY A 50 19.62 -29.49 24.46
N GLU A 51 18.77 -29.62 23.44
CA GLU A 51 18.16 -30.90 23.01
C GLU A 51 18.69 -31.36 21.63
N LEU A 52 19.73 -30.71 21.12
CA LEU A 52 20.42 -31.12 19.90
C LEU A 52 21.39 -32.29 20.21
N PRO A 53 21.39 -33.38 19.40
CA PRO A 53 20.57 -33.60 18.21
C PRO A 53 19.14 -34.06 18.53
N LEU A 54 18.18 -33.53 17.78
CA LEU A 54 16.75 -33.82 17.92
C LEU A 54 16.42 -35.30 17.62
N ALA A 55 15.36 -35.80 18.24
CA ALA A 55 14.76 -37.09 17.87
C ALA A 55 14.29 -37.07 16.40
N ALA A 56 14.23 -38.25 15.78
CA ALA A 56 13.92 -38.38 14.35
C ALA A 56 12.57 -37.74 13.96
N ASP A 57 11.56 -37.86 14.83
CA ASP A 57 10.22 -37.31 14.61
C ASP A 57 10.21 -35.76 14.69
N ASP A 58 10.90 -35.19 15.68
CA ASP A 58 11.02 -33.73 15.84
C ASP A 58 11.84 -33.11 14.70
N SER A 59 12.90 -33.80 14.26
CA SER A 59 13.69 -33.41 13.10
C SER A 59 12.85 -33.40 11.81
N ALA A 60 11.99 -34.40 11.61
CA ALA A 60 11.11 -34.48 10.45
C ALA A 60 10.02 -33.39 10.46
N ALA A 61 9.43 -33.12 11.62
CA ALA A 61 8.45 -32.04 11.79
C ALA A 61 9.09 -30.67 11.52
N LEU A 62 10.29 -30.43 12.06
CA LEU A 62 11.04 -29.20 11.87
C LEU A 62 11.44 -28.99 10.41
N LYS A 63 11.90 -30.05 9.73
CA LYS A 63 12.20 -30.01 8.30
C LYS A 63 10.98 -29.62 7.47
N THR A 64 9.81 -30.18 7.80
CA THR A 64 8.54 -29.83 7.14
C THR A 64 8.17 -28.35 7.34
N LEU A 65 8.42 -27.80 8.54
CA LEU A 65 8.18 -26.39 8.83
C LEU A 65 9.14 -25.48 8.05
N VAL A 66 10.41 -25.85 7.95
CA VAL A 66 11.42 -25.11 7.16
C VAL A 66 11.02 -25.10 5.68
N GLU A 67 10.61 -26.23 5.12
CA GLU A 67 10.17 -26.33 3.71
C GLU A 67 8.93 -25.46 3.43
N ARG A 68 7.92 -25.51 4.30
CA ARG A 68 6.72 -24.66 4.17
C ARG A 68 7.05 -23.18 4.31
N SER A 69 7.93 -22.83 5.25
CA SER A 69 8.38 -21.46 5.47
C SER A 69 9.17 -20.94 4.28
N ALA A 70 10.02 -21.78 3.65
CA ALA A 70 10.72 -21.44 2.42
C ALA A 70 9.75 -21.12 1.28
N MET A 71 8.68 -21.92 1.12
CA MET A 71 7.66 -21.69 0.10
C MET A 71 6.93 -20.36 0.29
N VAL A 72 6.54 -20.04 1.53
CA VAL A 72 5.85 -18.78 1.87
C VAL A 72 6.78 -17.57 1.72
N LEU A 73 8.03 -17.67 2.18
CA LEU A 73 9.01 -16.59 2.04
C LEU A 73 9.41 -16.34 0.59
N LYS A 74 9.47 -17.40 -0.24
CA LYS A 74 9.70 -17.28 -1.69
C LYS A 74 8.55 -16.58 -2.40
N ASP A 75 7.30 -16.93 -2.07
CA ASP A 75 6.13 -16.25 -2.62
C ASP A 75 6.10 -14.78 -2.20
N ARG A 76 6.37 -14.50 -0.92
CA ARG A 76 6.51 -13.13 -0.41
C ARG A 76 7.62 -12.36 -1.14
N GLN A 77 8.79 -12.93 -1.32
CA GLN A 77 9.91 -12.28 -2.02
C GLN A 77 9.56 -12.00 -3.48
N THR A 78 8.84 -12.91 -4.14
CA THR A 78 8.36 -12.72 -5.51
C THR A 78 7.37 -11.57 -5.57
N GLN A 79 6.41 -11.51 -4.64
CA GLN A 79 5.46 -10.40 -4.52
C GLN A 79 6.16 -9.08 -4.21
N GLU A 80 7.10 -9.04 -3.25
CA GLU A 80 7.88 -7.85 -2.92
C GLU A 80 8.72 -7.38 -4.11
N ASN A 81 9.33 -8.28 -4.88
CA ASN A 81 10.09 -7.91 -6.07
C ASN A 81 9.18 -7.37 -7.18
N LEU A 82 7.97 -7.91 -7.34
CA LEU A 82 6.96 -7.34 -8.24
C LEU A 82 6.57 -5.93 -7.78
N PHE A 83 6.27 -5.74 -6.49
CA PHE A 83 5.99 -4.42 -5.92
C PHE A 83 7.16 -3.45 -6.09
N ARG A 84 8.40 -3.85 -5.80
CA ARG A 84 9.61 -3.03 -6.00
C ARG A 84 9.88 -2.69 -7.46
N THR A 85 9.52 -3.58 -8.39
CA THR A 85 9.62 -3.31 -9.82
C THR A 85 8.58 -2.28 -10.25
N PHE A 86 7.36 -2.34 -9.69
CA PHE A 86 6.35 -1.30 -9.87
C PHE A 86 6.74 0.03 -9.19
N GLU A 87 7.38 -0.01 -8.03
CA GLU A 87 7.93 1.17 -7.33
C GLU A 87 9.05 1.84 -8.15
N ARG A 88 9.94 1.06 -8.78
CA ARG A 88 11.03 1.59 -9.63
C ARG A 88 10.53 2.24 -10.93
N LEU A 89 9.32 1.90 -11.38
CA LEU A 89 8.69 2.52 -12.55
C LEU A 89 7.85 3.76 -12.17
N ASN A 90 7.73 4.09 -10.88
CA ASN A 90 6.98 5.24 -10.38
C ASN A 90 7.90 6.19 -9.56
N PRO A 91 8.28 7.37 -10.06
CA PRO A 91 9.20 8.29 -9.37
C PRO A 91 8.54 9.04 -8.18
N ARG A 92 7.82 8.34 -7.29
CA ARG A 92 7.07 8.94 -6.15
C ARG A 92 7.50 8.45 -4.76
N GLU A 93 8.49 7.57 -4.64
CA GLU A 93 8.85 6.97 -3.35
C GLU A 93 9.82 7.79 -2.47
N GLU A 94 10.58 8.72 -3.05
CA GLU A 94 11.61 9.48 -2.30
C GLU A 94 11.00 10.40 -1.22
N LEU A 95 9.77 10.86 -1.43
CA LEU A 95 9.08 11.81 -0.56
C LEU A 95 8.55 11.16 0.73
N ILE A 96 8.02 9.94 0.63
CA ILE A 96 7.51 9.19 1.78
C ILE A 96 8.66 8.68 2.65
N GLN A 97 9.80 8.33 2.06
CA GLN A 97 11.00 7.96 2.81
C GLN A 97 11.61 9.14 3.57
N LYS A 98 11.60 10.36 3.00
CA LYS A 98 12.04 11.59 3.68
C LYS A 98 11.19 11.91 4.92
N LEU A 99 9.86 11.73 4.83
CA LEU A 99 8.95 11.87 5.97
C LEU A 99 9.16 10.77 7.04
N ARG A 100 9.51 9.54 6.62
CA ARG A 100 9.78 8.39 7.50
C ARG A 100 11.16 8.44 8.18
N ALA A 101 12.11 9.17 7.59
CA ALA A 101 13.46 9.34 8.12
C ALA A 101 13.53 10.43 9.20
N ALA A 102 12.71 11.48 9.10
CA ALA A 102 12.62 12.54 10.10
C ALA A 102 11.94 12.09 11.42
N GLY A 103 11.18 10.99 11.39
CA GLY A 103 10.51 10.38 12.54
C GLY A 103 11.07 8.99 12.87
N ARG A 104 12.25 8.94 13.49
CA ARG A 104 12.94 7.74 13.99
C ARG A 104 13.02 7.93 15.52
N TYR A 105 12.69 7.03 16.43
CA TYR A 105 12.49 5.57 16.48
C TYR A 105 11.40 5.28 17.56
N ASP A 106 10.77 4.11 17.51
CA ASP A 106 9.98 3.49 18.60
C ASP A 106 8.48 3.85 18.86
N ARG A 107 7.78 4.52 17.93
CA ARG A 107 6.30 4.70 17.99
C ARG A 107 5.52 4.07 16.82
N LYS A 108 6.16 3.18 16.05
CA LYS A 108 5.64 2.71 14.75
C LYS A 108 4.30 1.98 14.83
N GLY A 109 4.03 1.19 15.87
CA GLY A 109 2.78 0.42 15.95
C GLY A 109 1.53 1.28 16.19
N VAL A 110 1.55 2.12 17.22
CA VAL A 110 0.39 2.95 17.61
C VAL A 110 0.13 4.07 16.58
N LEU A 111 1.19 4.70 16.06
CA LEU A 111 1.04 5.74 15.03
C LEU A 111 0.62 5.17 13.66
N GLN A 112 1.00 3.93 13.31
CA GLN A 112 0.50 3.28 12.09
C GLN A 112 -0.99 2.96 12.20
N VAL A 113 -1.46 2.54 13.36
CA VAL A 113 -2.90 2.28 13.58
C VAL A 113 -3.68 3.60 13.50
N GLU A 114 -3.23 4.66 14.17
CA GLU A 114 -3.90 5.97 14.10
C GLU A 114 -3.87 6.59 12.70
N SER A 115 -2.75 6.48 11.98
CA SER A 115 -2.66 6.99 10.60
C SER A 115 -3.49 6.16 9.62
N SER A 116 -3.56 4.83 9.80
CA SER A 116 -4.41 3.96 8.98
C SER A 116 -5.90 4.22 9.23
N ILE A 117 -6.29 4.49 10.48
CA ILE A 117 -7.67 4.89 10.84
C ILE A 117 -8.02 6.23 10.18
N LYS A 118 -7.15 7.25 10.32
CA LYS A 118 -7.35 8.56 9.67
C LYS A 118 -7.41 8.46 8.15
N GLN A 119 -6.61 7.60 7.53
CA GLN A 119 -6.65 7.36 6.10
C GLN A 119 -7.97 6.69 5.67
N SER A 120 -8.45 5.70 6.44
CA SER A 120 -9.73 5.04 6.16
C SER A 120 -10.91 6.00 6.29
N GLU A 121 -10.92 6.84 7.32
CA GLU A 121 -11.93 7.90 7.51
C GLU A 121 -11.92 8.90 6.35
N LEU A 122 -10.73 9.30 5.90
CA LEU A 122 -10.57 10.20 4.77
C LEU A 122 -11.05 9.57 3.46
N SER A 123 -10.67 8.31 3.17
CA SER A 123 -11.16 7.58 2.00
C SER A 123 -12.68 7.44 2.01
N GLN A 124 -13.29 7.26 3.18
CA GLN A 124 -14.74 7.23 3.31
C GLN A 124 -15.38 8.60 3.04
N ALA A 125 -14.78 9.70 3.53
CA ALA A 125 -15.24 11.06 3.25
C ALA A 125 -15.17 11.41 1.75
N VAL A 126 -14.08 11.02 1.08
CA VAL A 126 -13.89 11.17 -0.39
C VAL A 126 -14.94 10.35 -1.14
N LYS A 127 -15.15 9.09 -0.77
CA LYS A 127 -16.19 8.25 -1.36
C LYS A 127 -17.58 8.86 -1.21
N ASP A 128 -17.90 9.38 -0.04
CA ASP A 128 -19.20 10.00 0.25
C ASP A 128 -19.41 11.26 -0.60
N ALA A 129 -18.36 12.09 -0.75
CA ALA A 129 -18.38 13.27 -1.62
C ALA A 129 -18.56 12.90 -3.10
N LEU A 130 -17.80 11.92 -3.59
CA LEU A 130 -17.90 11.42 -4.99
C LEU A 130 -19.28 10.82 -5.28
N THR A 131 -19.83 10.05 -4.35
CA THR A 131 -21.17 9.44 -4.52
C THR A 131 -22.27 10.49 -4.60
N HIS A 132 -22.11 11.60 -3.88
CA HIS A 132 -23.05 12.72 -3.85
C HIS A 132 -22.56 13.90 -4.69
N TYR A 133 -21.72 13.64 -5.71
CA TYR A 133 -21.11 14.68 -6.53
C TYR A 133 -22.15 15.65 -7.13
N TRP A 134 -23.29 15.12 -7.59
CA TRP A 134 -24.39 15.90 -8.16
C TRP A 134 -25.33 16.53 -7.12
N GLY A 135 -25.11 16.33 -5.82
CA GLY A 135 -25.87 16.92 -4.73
C GLY A 135 -26.16 15.96 -3.58
N GLY A 136 -26.38 16.52 -2.39
CA GLY A 136 -26.75 15.79 -1.17
C GLY A 136 -25.98 16.25 0.07
N PRO A 137 -26.46 15.92 1.28
CA PRO A 137 -25.86 16.37 2.54
C PRO A 137 -24.40 15.92 2.71
N LYS A 138 -24.06 14.75 2.14
CA LYS A 138 -22.69 14.20 2.15
C LYS A 138 -21.68 14.97 1.29
N LEU A 139 -22.13 15.90 0.47
CA LEU A 139 -21.27 16.86 -0.24
C LEU A 139 -21.22 18.21 0.47
N THR A 140 -22.36 18.68 0.98
CA THR A 140 -22.49 20.01 1.62
C THR A 140 -21.97 20.07 3.05
N ASP A 141 -21.96 18.95 3.76
CA ASP A 141 -21.45 18.83 5.14
C ASP A 141 -20.21 17.92 5.21
N ASN A 142 -19.47 17.81 4.10
CA ASN A 142 -18.34 16.90 4.01
C ASN A 142 -17.12 17.43 4.80
N PRO A 143 -16.39 16.57 5.54
CA PRO A 143 -15.16 16.97 6.23
C PRO A 143 -14.11 17.62 5.33
N LEU A 144 -14.08 17.28 4.03
CA LEU A 144 -13.17 17.85 3.04
C LEU A 144 -13.35 19.34 2.84
N LEU A 145 -14.51 19.92 3.17
CA LEU A 145 -14.75 21.36 3.08
C LEU A 145 -13.82 22.20 3.97
N LYS A 146 -13.20 21.57 4.98
CA LYS A 146 -12.25 22.22 5.88
C LYS A 146 -10.84 22.36 5.30
N PHE A 147 -10.56 21.71 4.17
CA PHE A 147 -9.24 21.68 3.53
C PHE A 147 -8.92 23.02 2.88
N GLU A 148 -7.65 23.43 2.92
CA GLU A 148 -7.18 24.69 2.36
C GLU A 148 -7.33 24.73 0.84
N ILE A 149 -7.13 23.61 0.14
CA ILE A 149 -7.40 23.54 -1.31
C ILE A 149 -8.84 23.84 -1.66
N VAL A 150 -9.79 23.46 -0.80
CA VAL A 150 -11.21 23.75 -1.05
C VAL A 150 -11.48 25.21 -0.75
N LYS A 151 -11.00 25.72 0.40
CA LYS A 151 -11.13 27.15 0.75
C LYS A 151 -10.54 28.08 -0.31
N ARG A 152 -9.44 27.70 -0.93
CA ARG A 152 -8.80 28.48 -2.00
C ARG A 152 -9.65 28.55 -3.27
N GLU A 153 -10.43 27.51 -3.56
CA GLU A 153 -11.37 27.50 -4.69
C GLU A 153 -12.65 28.29 -4.37
N LEU A 154 -12.95 28.59 -3.09
CA LEU A 154 -13.98 29.57 -2.76
C LEU A 154 -13.47 30.97 -3.10
N THR A 155 -14.05 31.57 -4.13
CA THR A 155 -13.82 32.96 -4.50
C THR A 155 -15.03 33.81 -4.13
N ALA A 156 -14.85 35.14 -4.04
CA ALA A 156 -15.95 36.07 -3.74
C ALA A 156 -17.09 36.02 -4.79
N GLU A 157 -16.79 35.58 -6.02
CA GLU A 157 -17.76 35.42 -7.11
C GLU A 157 -18.55 34.11 -7.03
N GLU A 158 -17.99 33.06 -6.42
CA GLU A 158 -18.68 31.76 -6.26
C GLU A 158 -18.56 31.23 -4.82
N PRO A 159 -19.41 31.73 -3.88
CA PRO A 159 -19.32 31.39 -2.46
C PRO A 159 -19.92 30.02 -2.11
N ASN A 160 -20.12 29.13 -3.11
CA ASN A 160 -20.77 27.84 -2.89
C ASN A 160 -19.73 26.76 -2.53
N PRO A 161 -19.65 26.33 -1.25
CA PRO A 161 -18.66 25.34 -0.81
C PRO A 161 -18.82 23.99 -1.51
N ALA A 162 -20.04 23.62 -1.93
CA ALA A 162 -20.27 22.39 -2.67
C ALA A 162 -19.68 22.46 -4.09
N ASN A 163 -19.72 23.63 -4.74
CA ASN A 163 -19.10 23.82 -6.05
C ASN A 163 -17.58 23.83 -5.93
N ALA A 164 -17.01 24.49 -4.92
CA ALA A 164 -15.58 24.44 -4.66
C ALA A 164 -15.08 23.00 -4.45
N LEU A 165 -15.79 22.21 -3.64
CA LEU A 165 -15.45 20.80 -3.45
C LEU A 165 -15.57 19.98 -4.75
N ARG A 166 -16.58 20.23 -5.59
CA ARG A 166 -16.70 19.59 -6.91
C ARG A 166 -15.50 19.92 -7.80
N CYS A 167 -15.08 21.18 -7.84
CA CYS A 167 -13.91 21.60 -8.61
C CYS A 167 -12.65 20.87 -8.13
N VAL A 168 -12.43 20.79 -6.82
CA VAL A 168 -11.31 20.02 -6.25
C VAL A 168 -11.37 18.54 -6.62
N LEU A 169 -12.51 17.89 -6.48
CA LEU A 169 -12.68 16.47 -6.84
C LEU A 169 -12.43 16.23 -8.33
N LYS A 170 -12.96 17.10 -9.20
CA LYS A 170 -12.73 17.04 -10.65
C LYS A 170 -11.25 17.21 -10.98
N ASN A 171 -10.59 18.20 -10.39
CA ASN A 171 -9.16 18.45 -10.59
C ASN A 171 -8.31 17.27 -10.11
N ALA A 172 -8.68 16.62 -9.01
CA ALA A 172 -8.01 15.42 -8.51
C ALA A 172 -8.18 14.24 -9.48
N ILE A 173 -9.38 14.04 -10.05
CA ILE A 173 -9.63 13.00 -11.06
C ILE A 173 -8.80 13.26 -12.32
N GLU A 174 -8.74 14.50 -12.81
CA GLU A 174 -7.94 14.86 -13.98
C GLU A 174 -6.44 14.66 -13.76
N GLN A 175 -5.91 14.86 -12.55
CA GLN A 175 -4.49 14.57 -12.25
C GLN A 175 -4.13 13.08 -12.28
N ILE A 176 -5.11 12.19 -12.15
CA ILE A 176 -4.92 10.74 -12.23
C ILE A 176 -4.92 10.26 -13.70
N LYS A 177 -5.41 11.11 -14.62
CA LYS A 177 -5.48 10.80 -16.04
C LYS A 177 -4.08 10.45 -16.59
N PRO A 178 -3.86 9.22 -17.06
CA PRO A 178 -2.55 8.82 -17.55
C PRO A 178 -2.24 9.45 -18.90
N ALA A 179 -0.94 9.57 -19.22
CA ALA A 179 -0.49 10.04 -20.52
C ALA A 179 -0.65 8.96 -21.61
N GLY A 180 -1.07 9.36 -22.82
CA GLY A 180 -1.14 8.52 -24.01
C GLY A 180 -2.48 7.80 -24.24
N ASP A 181 -2.71 7.32 -25.47
CA ASP A 181 -4.04 6.86 -25.95
C ASP A 181 -4.46 5.44 -25.48
N ARG A 182 -3.70 4.78 -24.62
CA ARG A 182 -3.90 3.36 -24.28
C ARG A 182 -4.91 3.17 -23.14
N LYS A 183 -6.20 3.05 -23.48
CA LYS A 183 -7.34 2.83 -22.56
C LYS A 183 -7.33 1.51 -21.75
N TYR A 184 -6.30 0.66 -21.89
CA TYR A 184 -6.26 -0.70 -21.30
C TYR A 184 -5.20 -0.90 -20.20
N THR A 185 -4.46 0.15 -19.80
CA THR A 185 -3.57 0.04 -18.63
C THR A 185 -4.38 0.11 -17.34
N GLY A 186 -3.83 -0.44 -16.25
CA GLY A 186 -4.46 -0.39 -14.93
C GLY A 186 -4.80 1.03 -14.47
N GLU A 187 -3.95 2.00 -14.81
CA GLU A 187 -4.16 3.41 -14.48
C GLU A 187 -5.34 4.03 -15.25
N TRP A 188 -5.45 3.74 -16.56
CA TRP A 188 -6.59 4.16 -17.37
C TRP A 188 -7.89 3.53 -16.87
N LEU A 189 -7.84 2.29 -16.41
CA LEU A 189 -8.99 1.62 -15.81
C LEU A 189 -9.49 2.36 -14.56
N LEU A 190 -8.59 2.73 -13.65
CA LEU A 190 -8.97 3.47 -12.44
C LEU A 190 -9.57 4.84 -12.77
N TYR A 191 -8.93 5.60 -13.66
CA TYR A 191 -9.47 6.88 -14.15
C TYR A 191 -10.87 6.70 -14.76
N ASN A 192 -11.04 5.75 -15.68
CA ASN A 192 -12.31 5.50 -16.36
C ASN A 192 -13.41 5.08 -15.37
N ILE A 193 -13.09 4.30 -14.33
CA ILE A 193 -14.07 3.96 -13.30
C ILE A 193 -14.57 5.22 -12.60
N LEU A 194 -13.67 6.14 -12.25
CA LEU A 194 -14.02 7.38 -11.54
C LEU A 194 -14.84 8.33 -12.41
N GLU A 195 -14.38 8.54 -13.64
CA GLU A 195 -15.06 9.38 -14.65
C GLU A 195 -16.46 8.84 -14.94
N LEU A 196 -16.57 7.57 -15.34
CA LEU A 196 -17.85 6.98 -15.70
C LEU A 196 -18.81 6.87 -14.52
N LYS A 197 -18.30 6.53 -13.33
CA LYS A 197 -19.16 6.29 -12.15
C LYS A 197 -19.65 7.58 -11.51
N PHE A 198 -18.76 8.53 -11.29
CA PHE A 198 -19.04 9.67 -10.42
C PHE A 198 -19.26 10.96 -11.21
N LEU A 199 -18.50 11.20 -12.27
CA LEU A 199 -18.70 12.36 -13.13
C LEU A 199 -19.87 12.12 -14.08
N GLU A 200 -19.89 11.03 -14.85
CA GLU A 200 -21.00 10.75 -15.79
C GLU A 200 -22.23 10.13 -15.13
N GLY A 201 -22.14 9.64 -13.89
CA GLY A 201 -23.27 9.07 -13.15
C GLY A 201 -23.79 7.73 -13.67
N LYS A 202 -22.95 6.95 -14.38
CA LYS A 202 -23.38 5.68 -14.99
C LYS A 202 -23.67 4.57 -13.98
N LYS A 203 -24.52 3.64 -14.37
CA LYS A 203 -24.86 2.47 -13.55
C LYS A 203 -23.71 1.47 -13.54
N VAL A 204 -23.56 0.74 -12.43
CA VAL A 204 -22.48 -0.25 -12.23
C VAL A 204 -22.45 -1.27 -13.38
N LYS A 205 -23.63 -1.78 -13.77
CA LYS A 205 -23.79 -2.73 -14.89
C LYS A 205 -23.28 -2.18 -16.22
N GLU A 206 -23.58 -0.91 -16.54
CA GLU A 206 -23.16 -0.26 -17.78
C GLU A 206 -21.63 -0.06 -17.81
N ILE A 207 -21.05 0.31 -16.66
CA ILE A 207 -19.61 0.51 -16.52
C ILE A 207 -18.88 -0.83 -16.65
N ALA A 208 -19.36 -1.87 -15.95
CA ALA A 208 -18.82 -3.21 -16.01
C ALA A 208 -18.80 -3.74 -17.46
N MET A 209 -19.90 -3.55 -18.19
CA MET A 209 -19.98 -3.88 -19.62
C MET A 209 -18.99 -3.04 -20.46
N LYS A 210 -18.94 -1.72 -20.26
CA LYS A 210 -18.07 -0.81 -21.04
C LYS A 210 -16.57 -1.09 -20.82
N LEU A 211 -16.19 -1.52 -19.63
CA LEU A 211 -14.80 -1.83 -19.24
C LEU A 211 -14.46 -3.32 -19.36
N ALA A 212 -15.38 -4.16 -19.84
CA ALA A 212 -15.24 -5.61 -19.93
C ALA A 212 -14.82 -6.26 -18.59
N LEU A 213 -15.41 -5.80 -17.49
CA LEU A 213 -15.18 -6.32 -16.14
C LEU A 213 -16.41 -7.04 -15.59
N SER A 214 -16.19 -7.96 -14.66
CA SER A 214 -17.27 -8.44 -13.79
C SER A 214 -17.67 -7.34 -12.79
N GLU A 215 -18.93 -7.35 -12.33
CA GLU A 215 -19.38 -6.40 -11.30
C GLU A 215 -18.54 -6.52 -10.01
N ALA A 216 -18.21 -7.76 -9.62
CA ALA A 216 -17.38 -8.02 -8.45
C ALA A 216 -15.98 -7.41 -8.58
N ASP A 217 -15.36 -7.51 -9.76
CA ASP A 217 -14.05 -6.88 -10.01
C ASP A 217 -14.18 -5.35 -10.07
N LEU A 218 -15.24 -4.82 -10.68
CA LEU A 218 -15.51 -3.38 -10.71
C LEU A 218 -15.57 -2.80 -9.29
N TYR A 219 -16.24 -3.44 -8.34
CA TYR A 219 -16.27 -2.99 -6.94
C TYR A 219 -14.88 -3.00 -6.29
N ARG A 220 -14.03 -3.98 -6.59
CA ARG A 220 -12.66 -4.03 -6.09
C ARG A 220 -11.81 -2.90 -6.66
N LYS A 221 -11.88 -2.69 -7.98
CA LYS A 221 -11.15 -1.62 -8.68
C LYS A 221 -11.66 -0.24 -8.28
N GLN A 222 -12.95 -0.09 -8.02
CA GLN A 222 -13.53 1.15 -7.50
C GLN A 222 -12.95 1.52 -6.14
N ARG A 223 -12.76 0.55 -5.23
CA ARG A 223 -12.10 0.82 -3.93
C ARG A 223 -10.69 1.36 -4.13
N VAL A 224 -9.90 0.70 -4.97
CA VAL A 224 -8.54 1.14 -5.30
C VAL A 224 -8.55 2.54 -5.93
N ALA A 225 -9.49 2.82 -6.82
CA ALA A 225 -9.60 4.12 -7.48
C ALA A 225 -9.92 5.25 -6.48
N ILE A 226 -10.79 4.99 -5.50
CA ILE A 226 -11.08 5.93 -4.40
C ILE A 226 -9.81 6.20 -3.60
N ASP A 227 -9.05 5.18 -3.22
CA ASP A 227 -7.81 5.36 -2.44
C ASP A 227 -6.76 6.19 -3.21
N VAL A 228 -6.66 5.99 -4.53
CA VAL A 228 -5.79 6.81 -5.40
C VAL A 228 -6.23 8.28 -5.43
N ILE A 229 -7.54 8.56 -5.54
CA ILE A 229 -8.06 9.93 -5.41
C ILE A 229 -7.74 10.51 -4.04
N THR A 230 -8.00 9.77 -2.96
CA THR A 230 -7.75 10.23 -1.58
C THR A 230 -6.31 10.69 -1.45
N ASN A 231 -5.35 9.88 -1.91
CA ASN A 231 -3.94 10.25 -1.89
C ASN A 231 -3.64 11.48 -2.75
N THR A 232 -4.28 11.60 -3.92
CA THR A 232 -4.10 12.76 -4.81
C THR A 232 -4.60 14.05 -4.16
N ILE A 233 -5.76 14.02 -3.49
CA ILE A 233 -6.30 15.16 -2.73
C ILE A 233 -5.35 15.55 -1.60
N VAL A 234 -4.80 14.58 -0.86
CA VAL A 234 -3.79 14.86 0.19
C VAL A 234 -2.55 15.54 -0.41
N GLN A 235 -2.07 15.09 -1.57
CA GLN A 235 -0.93 15.74 -2.23
C GLN A 235 -1.26 17.16 -2.68
N MET A 236 -2.47 17.40 -3.19
CA MET A 236 -2.94 18.75 -3.54
C MET A 236 -2.97 19.65 -2.31
N GLU A 237 -3.48 19.14 -1.17
CA GLU A 237 -3.55 19.86 0.10
C GLU A 237 -2.16 20.28 0.60
N LEU A 238 -1.22 19.34 0.63
CA LEU A 238 0.15 19.60 1.06
C LEU A 238 0.85 20.63 0.17
N LYS A 239 0.64 20.57 -1.16
CA LYS A 239 1.18 21.58 -2.09
C LYS A 239 0.58 22.96 -1.84
N CYS A 240 -0.71 23.04 -1.56
CA CYS A 240 -1.39 24.29 -1.27
C CYS A 240 -0.86 24.94 0.00
N ILE A 241 -0.70 24.17 1.08
CA ILE A 241 -0.13 24.64 2.35
C ILE A 241 1.34 25.06 2.17
N GLY A 242 2.13 24.29 1.43
CA GLY A 242 3.52 24.62 1.13
C GLY A 242 3.67 25.94 0.36
N SER A 243 2.81 26.19 -0.64
CA SER A 243 2.82 27.44 -1.42
C SER A 243 2.38 28.68 -0.64
N GLN A 244 1.82 28.55 0.56
CA GLN A 244 1.48 29.68 1.43
C GLN A 244 2.60 30.05 2.40
N SER A 245 3.63 29.20 2.50
CA SER A 245 4.76 29.38 3.43
C SER A 245 5.99 30.04 2.78
N GLU A 246 5.91 30.34 1.49
CA GLU A 246 6.88 31.12 0.69
C GLU A 246 6.30 32.51 0.39
#